data_AF-A0A0D1AIX7-F1
#
_entry.id   AF-A0A0D1AIX7-F1
#
_cell.length_a   1.000
_cell.length_b   1.000
_cell.length_c   1.000
_cell.angle_alpha   90.00
_cell.angle_beta   90.00
_cell.angle_gamma   90.00
#
_symmetry.space_group_name_H-M   'P 1'
#
loop_
_entity.id
_entity.type
_entity.pdbx_description
1 polymer ?
#
loop_
_entity_poly.entity_id
_entity_poly.type
_entity_poly.pdbx_seq_one_letter_code
_entity_poly.pdbx_strand_id
1 'polypeptide(L)'
;MAFVANVRKIPQADLYVAKLYPNTNFNGESLLGCGRYYNQDNIYRILMHFDISGLPSNIFIDKAILRLYVKINIVNNITKPITIHNLLQPFDKNTVTYSNQPSFENNPYATLNINAEINQFVEVDIKNLLIKWYNSPTLNYGMLMKGLETQASFIGFSSTFDSDDTKFPNLEIYYGYNEGLSEYPAETVELLSTDDFVNSSSIPLGPSIGTFAIENHGLGAISVRIQLSSDNINWIDNKPPYISDYILLKDDNIILTTTAYMSYTRILITHAKSYPVDDATVTIYKTIKV
;
A
#
# COMPACT_ATOMS: atom_id res chain seq x y z
N MET A 1 17.68 14.75 -6.46
CA MET A 1 17.37 13.35 -6.11
C MET A 1 16.33 12.84 -7.11
N ALA A 2 16.53 11.65 -7.67
CA ALA A 2 15.57 11.02 -8.59
C ALA A 2 14.74 9.98 -7.81
N PHE A 3 13.46 9.82 -8.14
CA PHE A 3 12.64 8.76 -7.55
C PHE A 3 13.19 7.38 -7.97
N VAL A 4 13.13 6.41 -7.07
CA VAL A 4 13.72 5.08 -7.25
C VAL A 4 12.64 4.02 -7.47
N ALA A 5 11.42 4.28 -7.01
CA ALA A 5 10.35 3.30 -7.05
C ALA A 5 8.95 3.91 -7.07
N ASN A 6 7.99 3.10 -7.53
CA ASN A 6 6.58 3.29 -7.26
C ASN A 6 6.04 2.08 -6.47
N VAL A 7 5.20 2.35 -5.47
CA VAL A 7 4.42 1.33 -4.76
C VAL A 7 2.95 1.68 -4.91
N ARG A 8 2.16 0.72 -5.38
CA ARG A 8 0.70 0.82 -5.44
C ARG A 8 0.10 0.19 -4.19
N LYS A 9 -0.77 0.91 -3.49
CA LYS A 9 -1.53 0.41 -2.33
C LYS A 9 -3.02 0.43 -2.66
N ILE A 10 -3.72 -0.66 -2.37
CA ILE A 10 -5.18 -0.73 -2.29
C ILE A 10 -5.58 -0.39 -0.84
N PRO A 11 -6.67 0.35 -0.57
CA PRO A 11 -7.03 0.65 0.80
C PRO A 11 -7.41 -0.62 1.55
N GLN A 12 -7.01 -0.71 2.83
CA GLN A 12 -7.36 -1.81 3.72
C GLN A 12 -8.83 -1.72 4.18
N ALA A 13 -9.36 -0.51 4.17
CA ALA A 13 -10.75 -0.21 4.44
C ALA A 13 -11.20 1.00 3.62
N ASP A 14 -12.35 0.86 2.96
CA ASP A 14 -13.08 1.95 2.32
C ASP A 14 -14.59 1.73 2.47
N LEU A 15 -15.31 2.79 2.82
CA LEU A 15 -16.78 2.80 2.92
C LEU A 15 -17.29 4.24 2.94
N TYR A 16 -18.60 4.43 2.83
CA TYR A 16 -19.23 5.72 3.06
C TYR A 16 -20.15 5.72 4.27
N VAL A 17 -20.38 6.89 4.84
CA VAL A 17 -21.41 7.13 5.86
C VAL A 17 -22.46 8.08 5.31
N ALA A 18 -23.74 7.86 5.64
CA ALA A 18 -24.86 8.63 5.10
C ALA A 18 -25.75 9.21 6.20
N LYS A 19 -26.03 10.52 6.13
CA LYS A 19 -26.76 11.27 7.17
C LYS A 19 -28.19 10.77 7.41
N LEU A 20 -28.93 10.39 6.36
CA LEU A 20 -30.30 9.90 6.52
C LEU A 20 -30.38 8.46 7.06
N TYR A 21 -29.24 7.76 7.09
CA TYR A 21 -29.12 6.41 7.63
C TYR A 21 -28.07 6.40 8.75
N PRO A 22 -28.32 7.16 9.84
CA PRO A 22 -27.24 7.58 10.72
C PRO A 22 -26.61 6.42 11.51
N ASN A 23 -27.34 5.32 11.67
CA ASN A 23 -26.92 4.11 12.39
C ASN A 23 -26.69 2.91 11.45
N THR A 24 -26.66 3.13 10.13
CA THR A 24 -26.37 2.08 9.15
C THR A 24 -24.89 2.10 8.80
N ASN A 25 -24.26 0.91 8.82
CA ASN A 25 -22.91 0.69 8.32
C ASN A 25 -23.01 0.25 6.85
N PHE A 26 -22.19 0.85 5.97
CA PHE A 26 -22.19 0.59 4.53
C PHE A 26 -20.90 -0.10 4.06
N ASN A 27 -20.18 -0.77 4.96
CA ASN A 27 -19.05 -1.61 4.55
C ASN A 27 -19.55 -2.76 3.67
N GLY A 28 -18.84 -3.04 2.57
CA GLY A 28 -19.27 -4.06 1.60
C GLY A 28 -20.01 -3.50 0.38
N GLU A 29 -20.40 -2.22 0.39
CA GLU A 29 -21.05 -1.60 -0.77
C GLU A 29 -20.06 -1.38 -1.92
N SER A 30 -20.49 -1.66 -3.16
CA SER A 30 -19.68 -1.51 -4.38
C SER A 30 -19.42 -0.05 -4.81
N LEU A 31 -19.98 0.91 -4.07
CA LEU A 31 -19.91 2.34 -4.35
C LEU A 31 -19.46 3.12 -3.12
N LEU A 32 -18.60 4.11 -3.31
CA LEU A 32 -18.24 5.10 -2.30
C LEU A 32 -18.93 6.43 -2.62
N GLY A 33 -19.98 6.74 -1.87
CA GLY A 33 -20.74 8.00 -2.02
C GLY A 33 -20.08 9.18 -1.32
N CYS A 34 -20.03 10.33 -1.99
CA CYS A 34 -19.50 11.59 -1.45
C CYS A 34 -20.34 12.79 -1.89
N GLY A 35 -20.60 13.74 -0.98
CA GLY A 35 -21.39 14.93 -1.26
C GLY A 35 -22.89 14.73 -0.95
N ARG A 36 -23.76 15.53 -1.55
CA ARG A 36 -25.21 15.48 -1.28
C ARG A 36 -25.96 14.97 -2.51
N TYR A 37 -26.85 14.00 -2.33
CA TYR A 37 -27.57 13.34 -3.42
C TYR A 37 -28.57 14.29 -4.10
N TYR A 38 -29.83 14.37 -3.70
CA TYR A 38 -30.76 15.34 -4.29
C TYR A 38 -31.15 16.41 -3.27
N ASN A 39 -32.35 17.00 -3.43
CA ASN A 39 -32.91 17.97 -2.48
C ASN A 39 -33.13 17.38 -1.09
N GLN A 40 -33.14 16.05 -0.95
CA GLN A 40 -33.07 15.38 0.33
C GLN A 40 -31.78 15.79 1.05
N ASP A 41 -31.87 16.10 2.35
CA ASP A 41 -30.72 16.47 3.18
C ASP A 41 -29.86 15.23 3.54
N ASN A 42 -29.56 14.40 2.53
CA ASN A 42 -28.72 13.22 2.67
C ASN A 42 -27.29 13.55 2.24
N ILE A 43 -26.41 13.59 3.23
CA ILE A 43 -24.98 13.87 3.10
C ILE A 43 -24.22 12.56 3.17
N TYR A 44 -23.33 12.36 2.21
CA TYR A 44 -22.44 11.22 2.10
C TYR A 44 -21.00 11.66 2.29
N ARG A 45 -20.23 10.89 3.06
CA ARG A 45 -18.80 11.09 3.27
C ARG A 45 -18.10 9.75 3.17
N ILE A 46 -16.91 9.74 2.60
CA ILE A 46 -16.09 8.53 2.45
C ILE A 46 -15.09 8.47 3.60
N LEU A 47 -14.91 7.29 4.17
CA LEU A 47 -13.81 6.96 5.06
C LEU A 47 -12.91 5.97 4.33
N MET A 48 -11.60 6.23 4.32
CA MET A 48 -10.64 5.39 3.60
C MET A 48 -9.32 5.31 4.36
N HIS A 49 -8.77 4.11 4.51
CA HIS A 49 -7.50 3.87 5.20
C HIS A 49 -6.54 3.06 4.32
N PHE A 50 -5.31 3.58 4.17
CA PHE A 50 -4.21 2.90 3.49
C PHE A 50 -3.16 2.48 4.51
N ASP A 51 -2.77 1.21 4.48
CA ASP A 51 -1.61 0.75 5.25
C ASP A 51 -0.31 1.08 4.51
N ILE A 52 0.51 1.90 5.16
CA ILE A 52 1.81 2.36 4.67
C ILE A 52 2.98 1.78 5.46
N SER A 53 2.73 0.86 6.40
CA SER A 53 3.75 0.26 7.27
C SER A 53 4.89 -0.40 6.49
N GLY A 54 4.61 -0.90 5.29
CA GLY A 54 5.59 -1.51 4.38
C GLY A 54 6.57 -0.54 3.70
N LEU A 55 6.47 0.78 3.90
CA LEU A 55 7.45 1.73 3.37
C LEU A 55 8.76 1.64 4.16
N PRO A 56 9.93 1.71 3.49
CA PRO A 56 11.21 1.73 4.17
C PRO A 56 11.44 3.04 4.93
N SER A 57 12.30 2.99 5.94
CA SER A 57 12.81 4.16 6.64
C SER A 57 13.77 4.97 5.76
N ASN A 58 14.01 6.22 6.15
CA ASN A 58 14.96 7.13 5.50
C ASN A 58 14.72 7.35 3.98
N ILE A 59 13.46 7.50 3.58
CA ILE A 59 13.07 7.91 2.22
C ILE A 59 12.62 9.36 2.15
N PHE A 60 12.62 9.92 0.94
CA PHE A 60 11.85 11.11 0.59
C PHE A 60 10.67 10.70 -0.30
N ILE A 61 9.49 11.25 -0.01
CA ILE A 61 8.28 11.05 -0.83
C ILE A 61 8.29 12.10 -1.94
N ASP A 62 8.35 11.65 -3.19
CA ASP A 62 8.30 12.52 -4.37
C ASP A 62 6.86 12.89 -4.74
N LYS A 63 5.98 11.88 -4.86
CA LYS A 63 4.54 12.04 -5.17
C LYS A 63 3.71 11.00 -4.43
N ALA A 64 2.45 11.35 -4.14
CA ALA A 64 1.46 10.40 -3.63
C ALA A 64 0.12 10.66 -4.30
N ILE A 65 -0.22 9.87 -5.32
CA ILE A 65 -1.41 10.10 -6.14
C ILE A 65 -2.53 9.14 -5.72
N LEU A 66 -3.60 9.69 -5.15
CA LEU A 66 -4.83 8.95 -4.92
C LEU A 66 -5.63 8.91 -6.22
N ARG A 67 -5.95 7.70 -6.69
CA ARG A 67 -6.70 7.45 -7.92
C ARG A 67 -8.06 6.84 -7.58
N LEU A 68 -9.12 7.43 -8.09
CA LEU A 68 -10.51 7.05 -7.82
C LEU A 68 -11.29 6.93 -9.12
N TYR A 69 -12.03 5.85 -9.31
CA TYR A 69 -12.85 5.65 -10.51
C TYR A 69 -14.26 6.21 -10.30
N VAL A 70 -14.69 7.18 -11.11
CA VAL A 70 -16.01 7.81 -11.00
C VAL A 70 -17.06 6.94 -11.69
N LYS A 71 -18.01 6.37 -10.93
CA LYS A 71 -19.15 5.58 -11.45
C LYS A 71 -20.41 6.41 -11.60
N ILE A 72 -20.63 7.38 -10.71
CA ILE A 72 -21.83 8.21 -10.67
C ILE A 72 -21.44 9.67 -10.51
N ASN A 73 -22.03 10.54 -11.33
CA ASN A 73 -21.95 11.99 -11.22
C ASN A 73 -23.32 12.57 -11.55
N ILE A 74 -24.07 12.99 -10.52
CA ILE A 74 -25.49 13.36 -10.70
C ILE A 74 -25.72 14.76 -11.25
N VAL A 75 -24.71 15.64 -11.19
CA VAL A 75 -24.79 17.04 -11.63
C VAL A 75 -23.50 17.40 -12.35
N ASN A 76 -23.52 17.48 -13.67
CA ASN A 76 -22.31 17.66 -14.51
C ASN A 76 -22.02 19.10 -14.93
N ASN A 77 -22.88 20.06 -14.57
CA ASN A 77 -22.76 21.48 -14.96
C ASN A 77 -22.17 22.37 -13.85
N ILE A 78 -21.69 21.78 -12.75
CA ILE A 78 -21.00 22.49 -11.67
C ILE A 78 -19.70 21.78 -11.30
N THR A 79 -18.71 22.55 -10.85
CA THR A 79 -17.53 22.00 -10.19
C THR A 79 -17.89 21.56 -8.77
N LYS A 80 -17.51 20.33 -8.43
CA LYS A 80 -17.70 19.70 -7.13
C LYS A 80 -16.33 19.46 -6.49
N PRO A 81 -15.81 20.39 -5.67
CA PRO A 81 -14.65 20.12 -4.84
C PRO A 81 -14.98 19.04 -3.81
N ILE A 82 -14.16 18.00 -3.82
CA ILE A 82 -14.10 16.97 -2.79
C ILE A 82 -12.83 17.22 -2.00
N THR A 83 -12.99 17.53 -0.73
CA THR A 83 -11.89 17.84 0.18
C THR A 83 -11.47 16.59 0.95
N ILE A 84 -10.15 16.42 1.12
CA ILE A 84 -9.55 15.27 1.80
C ILE A 84 -8.96 15.73 3.12
N HIS A 85 -9.38 15.08 4.21
CA HIS A 85 -9.03 15.45 5.58
C HIS A 85 -8.39 14.28 6.31
N ASN A 86 -7.37 14.56 7.13
CA ASN A 86 -6.79 13.56 8.03
C ASN A 86 -7.79 13.20 9.14
N LEU A 87 -7.97 11.91 9.42
CA LEU A 87 -8.73 11.47 10.59
C LEU A 87 -7.90 11.63 11.87
N LEU A 88 -8.55 12.04 12.95
CA LEU A 88 -7.93 12.24 14.27
C LEU A 88 -8.10 11.02 15.19
N GLN A 89 -8.95 10.07 14.79
CA GLN A 89 -9.28 8.86 15.53
C GLN A 89 -9.47 7.71 14.55
N PRO A 90 -9.14 6.46 14.96
CA PRO A 90 -9.40 5.29 14.13
C PRO A 90 -10.90 5.09 13.92
N PHE A 91 -11.24 4.36 12.86
CA PHE A 91 -12.58 3.84 12.65
C PHE A 91 -12.52 2.32 12.45
N ASP A 92 -13.52 1.62 12.98
CA ASP A 92 -13.73 0.20 12.66
C ASP A 92 -14.72 0.11 11.50
N LYS A 93 -14.25 -0.46 10.38
CA LYS A 93 -15.06 -0.60 9.16
C LYS A 93 -16.35 -1.37 9.38
N ASN A 94 -16.42 -2.26 10.37
CA ASN A 94 -17.60 -3.09 10.63
C ASN A 94 -18.68 -2.38 11.46
N THR A 95 -18.34 -1.26 12.13
CA THR A 95 -19.23 -0.62 13.10
C THR A 95 -19.37 0.90 12.90
N VAL A 96 -18.55 1.51 12.05
CA VAL A 96 -18.64 2.94 11.76
C VAL A 96 -19.91 3.27 10.97
N THR A 97 -20.52 4.39 11.31
CA THR A 97 -21.80 4.90 10.81
C THR A 97 -21.69 6.43 10.78
N TYR A 98 -22.71 7.12 10.29
CA TYR A 98 -22.69 8.58 10.32
C TYR A 98 -22.73 9.13 11.76
N SER A 99 -23.44 8.47 12.67
CA SER A 99 -23.58 8.88 14.09
C SER A 99 -22.28 8.80 14.88
N ASN A 100 -21.40 7.83 14.56
CA ASN A 100 -20.15 7.57 15.30
C ASN A 100 -18.90 7.76 14.42
N GLN A 101 -19.01 8.47 13.29
CA GLN A 101 -17.86 8.74 12.42
C GLN A 101 -16.75 9.47 13.20
N PRO A 102 -15.47 9.14 12.94
CA PRO A 102 -14.36 9.77 13.64
C PRO A 102 -14.28 11.27 13.38
N SER A 103 -13.73 12.00 14.33
CA SER A 103 -13.34 13.40 14.14
C SER A 103 -12.19 13.52 13.13
N PHE A 104 -12.11 14.66 12.45
CA PHE A 104 -11.12 14.92 11.40
C PHE A 104 -10.63 16.36 11.45
N GLU A 105 -9.50 16.63 10.79
CA GLU A 105 -8.92 17.97 10.72
C GLU A 105 -9.72 18.88 9.79
N ASN A 106 -10.13 20.06 10.27
CA ASN A 106 -10.96 20.99 9.49
C ASN A 106 -10.28 21.49 8.21
N ASN A 107 -8.95 21.68 8.23
CA ASN A 107 -8.20 22.10 7.05
C ASN A 107 -7.93 20.88 6.15
N PRO A 108 -8.32 20.92 4.87
CA PRO A 108 -8.05 19.81 3.97
C PRO A 108 -6.57 19.77 3.55
N TYR A 109 -6.07 18.55 3.34
CA TYR A 109 -4.73 18.31 2.79
C TYR A 109 -4.70 18.38 1.28
N ALA A 110 -5.82 18.09 0.63
CA ALA A 110 -5.96 18.12 -0.81
C ALA A 110 -7.42 18.40 -1.19
N THR A 111 -7.63 18.89 -2.40
CA THR A 111 -8.96 19.08 -3.00
C THR A 111 -8.97 18.52 -4.41
N LEU A 112 -9.91 17.63 -4.68
CA LEU A 112 -10.18 17.04 -5.97
C LEU A 112 -11.41 17.72 -6.58
N ASN A 113 -11.25 18.41 -7.71
CA ASN A 113 -12.36 19.07 -8.38
C ASN A 113 -12.97 18.16 -9.44
N ILE A 114 -14.25 17.81 -9.28
CA ILE A 114 -15.00 17.00 -10.25
C ILE A 114 -16.03 17.87 -10.97
N ASN A 115 -15.90 17.98 -12.28
CA ASN A 115 -16.81 18.65 -13.20
C ASN A 115 -17.76 17.62 -13.83
N ALA A 116 -17.51 17.23 -15.08
CA ALA A 116 -18.36 16.32 -15.86
C ALA A 116 -17.79 14.88 -15.92
N GLU A 117 -16.72 14.58 -15.19
CA GLU A 117 -16.05 13.27 -15.22
C GLU A 117 -17.01 12.15 -14.77
N ILE A 118 -17.04 11.07 -15.54
CA ILE A 118 -17.80 9.85 -15.30
C ILE A 118 -17.17 8.70 -16.10
N ASN A 119 -17.23 7.47 -15.60
CA ASN A 119 -16.64 6.27 -16.19
C ASN A 119 -15.13 6.36 -16.47
N GLN A 120 -14.42 7.10 -15.63
CA GLN A 120 -12.98 7.30 -15.73
C GLN A 120 -12.33 7.52 -14.36
N PHE A 121 -11.01 7.35 -14.32
CA PHE A 121 -10.22 7.71 -13.14
C PHE A 121 -10.07 9.23 -13.03
N VAL A 122 -10.13 9.69 -11.80
CA VAL A 122 -9.70 11.02 -11.38
C VAL A 122 -8.61 10.88 -10.34
N GLU A 123 -7.73 11.87 -10.28
CA GLU A 123 -6.49 11.78 -9.51
C GLU A 123 -6.27 13.03 -8.67
N VAL A 124 -5.73 12.85 -7.48
CA VAL A 124 -5.40 13.96 -6.58
C VAL A 124 -4.11 13.65 -5.83
N ASP A 125 -3.22 14.64 -5.79
CA ASP A 125 -1.97 14.54 -5.02
C ASP A 125 -2.26 14.74 -3.53
N ILE A 126 -1.98 13.72 -2.73
CA ILE A 126 -2.09 13.70 -1.27
C ILE A 126 -0.72 13.64 -0.59
N LYS A 127 0.38 14.00 -1.28
CA LYS A 127 1.76 13.95 -0.78
C LYS A 127 1.91 14.50 0.64
N ASN A 128 1.35 15.67 0.93
CA ASN A 128 1.48 16.29 2.25
C ASN A 128 0.80 15.46 3.36
N LEU A 129 -0.31 14.78 3.04
CA LEU A 129 -0.97 13.88 3.98
C LEU A 129 -0.15 12.61 4.18
N LEU A 130 0.39 12.03 3.10
CA LEU A 130 1.25 10.86 3.18
C LEU A 130 2.54 11.15 3.98
N ILE A 131 3.16 12.32 3.79
CA ILE A 131 4.34 12.74 4.57
C ILE A 131 4.01 12.81 6.06
N LYS A 132 2.82 13.30 6.43
CA LYS A 132 2.38 13.31 7.83
C LYS A 132 2.25 11.90 8.39
N TRP A 133 1.60 10.99 7.68
CA TRP A 133 1.49 9.59 8.09
C TRP A 133 2.85 8.91 8.18
N TYR A 134 3.74 9.16 7.22
CA TYR A 134 5.07 8.57 7.20
C TYR A 134 5.94 9.05 8.37
N ASN A 135 5.92 10.36 8.66
CA ASN A 135 6.68 10.93 9.78
C ASN A 135 6.07 10.61 11.16
N SER A 136 4.80 10.22 11.21
CA SER A 136 4.10 9.87 12.45
C SER A 136 3.09 8.74 12.19
N PRO A 137 3.56 7.48 12.05
CA PRO A 137 2.71 6.35 11.67
C PRO A 137 1.53 6.12 12.61
N THR A 138 1.67 6.47 13.89
CA THR A 138 0.59 6.39 14.90
C THR A 138 -0.57 7.36 14.64
N LEU A 139 -0.41 8.32 13.73
CA LEU A 139 -1.45 9.26 13.30
C LEU A 139 -2.13 8.86 11.98
N ASN A 140 -1.73 7.74 11.37
CA ASN A 140 -2.40 7.22 10.18
C ASN A 140 -3.69 6.47 10.58
N TYR A 141 -4.75 7.23 10.85
CA TYR A 141 -6.09 6.69 11.04
C TYR A 141 -6.91 6.61 9.75
N GLY A 142 -6.31 7.02 8.63
CA GLY A 142 -6.95 7.17 7.34
C GLY A 142 -7.44 8.59 7.10
N MET A 143 -8.32 8.73 6.11
CA MET A 143 -8.84 10.01 5.66
C MET A 143 -10.36 10.00 5.58
N LEU A 144 -10.92 11.20 5.74
CA LEU A 144 -12.31 11.50 5.40
C LEU A 144 -12.33 12.34 4.12
N MET A 145 -13.18 11.94 3.18
CA MET A 145 -13.48 12.73 1.99
C MET A 145 -14.90 13.25 2.05
N LYS A 146 -15.08 14.55 1.80
CA LYS A 146 -16.41 15.17 1.74
C LYS A 146 -16.53 16.14 0.57
N GLY A 147 -17.72 16.20 -0.03
CA GLY A 147 -18.05 17.11 -1.12
C GLY A 147 -18.82 18.35 -0.66
N LEU A 148 -19.48 19.04 -1.58
CA LEU A 148 -20.42 20.11 -1.26
C LEU A 148 -21.66 19.55 -0.56
N GLU A 149 -21.93 19.99 0.66
CA GLU A 149 -23.09 19.51 1.44
C GLU A 149 -24.30 20.45 1.34
N THR A 150 -24.13 21.64 0.75
CA THR A 150 -25.15 22.70 0.68
C THR A 150 -26.10 22.57 -0.51
N GLN A 151 -25.72 21.82 -1.55
CA GLN A 151 -26.49 21.61 -2.77
C GLN A 151 -26.22 20.22 -3.36
N ALA A 152 -27.04 19.78 -4.31
CA ALA A 152 -26.85 18.50 -5.02
C ALA A 152 -25.47 18.45 -5.69
N SER A 153 -24.66 17.45 -5.31
CA SER A 153 -23.24 17.36 -5.64
C SER A 153 -22.70 15.92 -5.60
N PHE A 154 -23.57 14.93 -5.49
CA PHE A 154 -23.15 13.56 -5.21
C PHE A 154 -22.27 12.97 -6.31
N ILE A 155 -21.18 12.39 -5.86
CA ILE A 155 -20.29 11.56 -6.66
C ILE A 155 -20.24 10.17 -6.04
N GLY A 156 -20.37 9.15 -6.87
CA GLY A 156 -20.14 7.76 -6.50
C GLY A 156 -18.87 7.25 -7.15
N PHE A 157 -17.89 6.84 -6.34
CA PHE A 157 -16.69 6.16 -6.83
C PHE A 157 -16.84 4.63 -6.71
N SER A 158 -16.02 3.89 -7.45
CA SER A 158 -15.82 2.46 -7.18
C SER A 158 -15.22 2.25 -5.80
N SER A 159 -15.65 1.22 -5.07
CA SER A 159 -15.01 0.74 -3.83
C SER A 159 -14.13 -0.49 -4.10
N THR A 160 -13.49 -1.02 -3.05
CA THR A 160 -12.82 -2.33 -3.06
C THR A 160 -13.79 -3.53 -3.08
N PHE A 161 -15.10 -3.28 -3.03
CA PHE A 161 -16.16 -4.30 -3.19
C PHE A 161 -16.83 -4.22 -4.57
N ASP A 162 -16.28 -3.45 -5.51
CA ASP A 162 -16.72 -3.52 -6.91
C ASP A 162 -16.41 -4.91 -7.50
N SER A 163 -17.26 -5.37 -8.41
CA SER A 163 -17.04 -6.60 -9.18
C SER A 163 -15.82 -6.52 -10.12
N ASP A 164 -15.40 -5.31 -10.50
CA ASP A 164 -14.27 -5.06 -11.39
C ASP A 164 -13.09 -4.46 -10.60
N ASP A 165 -12.12 -5.31 -10.25
CA ASP A 165 -10.95 -4.95 -9.44
C ASP A 165 -10.03 -3.92 -10.11
N THR A 166 -10.12 -3.78 -11.44
CA THR A 166 -9.35 -2.79 -12.20
C THR A 166 -9.78 -1.36 -11.88
N LYS A 167 -10.96 -1.19 -11.26
CA LYS A 167 -11.54 0.10 -10.87
C LYS A 167 -11.33 0.46 -9.41
N PHE A 168 -10.69 -0.41 -8.61
CA PHE A 168 -10.48 -0.16 -7.19
C PHE A 168 -9.74 1.16 -6.91
N PRO A 169 -10.14 1.89 -5.85
CA PRO A 169 -9.35 2.98 -5.32
C PRO A 169 -7.91 2.52 -5.07
N ASN A 170 -6.94 3.35 -5.39
CA ASN A 170 -5.56 3.04 -5.09
C ASN A 170 -4.71 4.28 -4.89
N LEU A 171 -3.66 4.12 -4.08
CA LEU A 171 -2.66 5.14 -3.81
C LEU A 171 -1.34 4.73 -4.47
N GLU A 172 -0.86 5.57 -5.38
CA GLU A 172 0.44 5.40 -6.02
C GLU A 172 1.47 6.29 -5.32
N ILE A 173 2.46 5.66 -4.69
CA ILE A 173 3.49 6.32 -3.90
C ILE A 173 4.80 6.25 -4.66
N TYR A 174 5.36 7.43 -4.99
CA TYR A 174 6.67 7.56 -5.61
C TYR A 174 7.65 8.08 -4.56
N TYR A 175 8.73 7.34 -4.34
CA TYR A 175 9.75 7.72 -3.36
C TYR A 175 11.16 7.41 -3.87
N GLY A 176 12.14 8.01 -3.22
CA GLY A 176 13.54 7.62 -3.34
C GLY A 176 14.20 7.57 -1.98
N TYR A 177 15.39 7.00 -1.93
CA TYR A 177 16.17 6.92 -0.70
C TYR A 177 16.94 8.21 -0.46
N ASN A 178 17.01 8.63 0.80
CA ASN A 178 17.98 9.66 1.20
C ASN A 178 19.38 9.02 1.29
N GLU A 179 20.42 9.86 1.30
CA GLU A 179 21.77 9.38 1.63
C GLU A 179 21.77 8.69 2.99
N GLY A 180 22.55 7.62 3.13
CA GLY A 180 22.61 6.86 4.38
C GLY A 180 22.09 5.43 4.22
N LEU A 181 21.46 4.92 5.28
CA LEU A 181 20.89 3.58 5.33
C LEU A 181 19.36 3.71 5.31
N SER A 182 18.72 3.03 4.38
CA SER A 182 17.26 2.86 4.35
C SER A 182 16.93 1.42 4.72
N GLU A 183 16.01 1.23 5.66
CA GLU A 183 15.67 -0.09 6.18
C GLU A 183 14.20 -0.39 5.91
N TYR A 184 13.94 -1.54 5.31
CA TYR A 184 12.58 -2.05 5.18
C TYR A 184 12.14 -2.71 6.49
N PRO A 185 10.83 -2.69 6.80
CA PRO A 185 10.29 -3.55 7.83
C PRO A 185 10.70 -5.01 7.59
N ALA A 186 10.95 -5.74 8.67
CA ALA A 186 11.25 -7.17 8.58
C ALA A 186 10.08 -7.91 7.92
N GLU A 187 10.42 -8.84 7.05
CA GLU A 187 9.45 -9.71 6.38
C GLU A 187 9.62 -11.14 6.92
N THR A 188 8.51 -11.76 7.32
CA THR A 188 8.47 -13.19 7.61
C THR A 188 7.81 -13.91 6.45
N VAL A 189 8.47 -14.95 5.96
CA VAL A 189 7.94 -15.84 4.92
C VAL A 189 7.92 -17.28 5.42
N GLU A 190 6.90 -18.01 5.02
CA GLU A 190 6.78 -19.44 5.30
C GLU A 190 7.03 -20.22 4.00
N LEU A 191 7.86 -21.25 4.08
CA LEU A 191 8.05 -22.24 3.03
C LEU A 191 7.43 -23.54 3.55
N LEU A 192 6.27 -23.90 3.04
CA LEU A 192 5.64 -25.16 3.43
C LEU A 192 6.38 -26.33 2.77
N SER A 193 6.33 -27.48 3.41
CA SER A 193 6.86 -28.74 2.90
C SER A 193 6.25 -29.15 1.55
N THR A 194 5.07 -28.62 1.19
CA THR A 194 4.43 -28.82 -0.11
C THR A 194 4.90 -27.84 -1.19
N ASP A 195 5.58 -26.76 -0.81
CA ASP A 195 6.00 -25.70 -1.71
C ASP A 195 7.41 -26.00 -2.24
N ASP A 196 7.62 -25.81 -3.54
CA ASP A 196 8.97 -25.95 -4.13
C ASP A 196 9.90 -24.81 -3.69
N PHE A 197 9.34 -23.60 -3.53
CA PHE A 197 10.05 -22.39 -3.18
C PHE A 197 9.11 -21.30 -2.65
N VAL A 198 9.70 -20.31 -1.98
CA VAL A 198 9.06 -19.04 -1.64
C VAL A 198 10.03 -17.89 -1.95
N ASN A 199 9.49 -16.73 -2.30
CA ASN A 199 10.28 -15.53 -2.51
C ASN A 199 9.95 -14.49 -1.44
N SER A 200 10.97 -13.76 -1.01
CA SER A 200 10.75 -12.49 -0.31
C SER A 200 10.05 -11.49 -1.24
N SER A 201 9.36 -10.51 -0.67
CA SER A 201 8.93 -9.33 -1.39
C SER A 201 10.14 -8.66 -2.07
N SER A 202 10.00 -8.29 -3.33
CA SER A 202 11.02 -7.56 -4.08
C SER A 202 11.18 -6.15 -3.54
N ILE A 203 12.40 -5.65 -3.46
CA ILE A 203 12.68 -4.24 -3.16
C ILE A 203 13.39 -3.56 -4.35
N PRO A 204 13.07 -2.29 -4.62
CA PRO A 204 13.75 -1.49 -5.62
C PRO A 204 15.14 -1.06 -5.14
N LEU A 205 16.18 -1.32 -5.93
CA LEU A 205 17.56 -0.88 -5.64
C LEU A 205 17.88 0.46 -6.30
N GLY A 206 17.40 0.70 -7.51
CA GLY A 206 17.93 1.78 -8.35
C GLY A 206 19.45 1.62 -8.59
N PRO A 207 20.27 2.66 -8.40
CA PRO A 207 21.73 2.57 -8.53
C PRO A 207 22.43 2.02 -7.27
N SER A 208 21.69 1.61 -6.25
CA SER A 208 22.22 1.29 -4.92
C SER A 208 22.47 -0.21 -4.70
N ILE A 209 23.10 -0.54 -3.58
CA ILE A 209 23.38 -1.91 -3.14
C ILE A 209 22.40 -2.31 -2.04
N GLY A 210 21.82 -3.51 -2.15
CA GLY A 210 20.95 -4.10 -1.14
C GLY A 210 21.68 -5.11 -0.27
N THR A 211 21.38 -5.13 1.02
CA THR A 211 21.83 -6.15 1.98
C THR A 211 20.63 -6.84 2.61
N PHE A 212 20.75 -8.14 2.79
CA PHE A 212 19.74 -9.02 3.36
C PHE A 212 20.34 -9.78 4.54
N ALA A 213 19.78 -9.61 5.73
CA ALA A 213 20.02 -10.53 6.83
C ALA A 213 18.85 -11.53 6.88
N ILE A 214 19.15 -12.82 6.95
CA ILE A 214 18.18 -13.90 6.83
C ILE A 214 18.37 -14.84 8.01
N GLU A 215 17.27 -15.14 8.71
CA GLU A 215 17.24 -16.02 9.88
C GLU A 215 16.22 -17.14 9.63
N ASN A 216 16.64 -18.40 9.76
CA ASN A 216 15.72 -19.53 9.70
C ASN A 216 15.27 -19.93 11.11
N HIS A 217 13.99 -19.78 11.43
CA HIS A 217 13.41 -20.19 12.70
C HIS A 217 12.69 -21.55 12.61
N GLY A 218 12.49 -22.06 11.40
CA GLY A 218 11.77 -23.31 11.16
C GLY A 218 12.66 -24.55 11.23
N LEU A 219 12.02 -25.73 11.34
CA LEU A 219 12.73 -27.00 11.41
C LEU A 219 13.33 -27.40 10.06
N GLY A 220 12.66 -27.04 8.95
CA GLY A 220 13.11 -27.31 7.60
C GLY A 220 14.43 -26.61 7.28
N ALA A 221 15.40 -27.37 6.75
CA ALA A 221 16.64 -26.81 6.25
C ALA A 221 16.39 -26.12 4.90
N ILE A 222 16.82 -24.87 4.79
CA ILE A 222 16.57 -24.05 3.60
C ILE A 222 17.84 -23.71 2.86
N SER A 223 17.70 -23.43 1.57
CA SER A 223 18.72 -22.87 0.70
C SER A 223 18.27 -21.47 0.27
N VAL A 224 19.14 -20.47 0.44
CA VAL A 224 18.83 -19.06 0.19
C VAL A 224 19.77 -18.45 -0.86
N ARG A 225 19.22 -17.55 -1.68
CA ARG A 225 19.97 -16.83 -2.70
C ARG A 225 19.35 -15.48 -3.04
N ILE A 226 20.20 -14.51 -3.38
CA ILE A 226 19.77 -13.23 -3.95
C ILE A 226 19.40 -13.44 -5.42
N GLN A 227 18.29 -12.86 -5.85
CA GLN A 227 17.93 -12.68 -7.25
C GLN A 227 17.81 -11.20 -7.60
N LEU A 228 18.29 -10.82 -8.78
CA LEU A 228 18.23 -9.47 -9.31
C LEU A 228 17.32 -9.41 -10.54
N SER A 229 16.70 -8.25 -10.78
CA SER A 229 15.80 -8.04 -11.92
C SER A 229 15.82 -6.59 -12.39
N SER A 230 15.72 -6.38 -13.70
CA SER A 230 15.57 -5.04 -14.30
C SER A 230 14.10 -4.59 -14.39
N ASP A 231 13.15 -5.52 -14.42
CA ASP A 231 11.72 -5.28 -14.72
C ASP A 231 10.77 -5.81 -13.62
N ASN A 232 11.31 -6.39 -12.55
CA ASN A 232 10.57 -7.05 -11.48
C ASN A 232 9.77 -8.28 -11.90
N ILE A 233 10.02 -8.82 -13.10
CA ILE A 233 9.32 -9.97 -13.70
C ILE A 233 10.33 -11.09 -13.98
N ASN A 234 11.43 -10.77 -14.65
CA ASN A 234 12.49 -11.69 -15.01
C ASN A 234 13.62 -11.62 -14.00
N TRP A 235 13.96 -12.76 -13.39
CA TRP A 235 14.88 -12.83 -12.25
C TRP A 235 16.12 -13.64 -12.60
N ILE A 236 17.28 -13.11 -12.21
CA ILE A 236 18.60 -13.72 -12.43
C ILE A 236 19.23 -13.96 -11.06
N ASP A 237 19.74 -15.17 -10.83
CA ASP A 237 20.46 -15.49 -9.60
C ASP A 237 21.75 -14.67 -9.50
N ASN A 238 21.92 -13.94 -8.40
CA ASN A 238 23.15 -13.20 -8.12
C ASN A 238 24.24 -14.15 -7.60
N LYS A 239 24.63 -15.11 -8.42
CA LYS A 239 25.72 -16.04 -8.12
C LYS A 239 26.53 -16.41 -9.37
N PRO A 240 27.85 -16.60 -9.23
CA PRO A 240 28.65 -17.24 -10.26
C PRO A 240 28.20 -18.68 -10.55
N PRO A 241 28.47 -19.19 -11.77
CA PRO A 241 28.29 -20.60 -12.08
C PRO A 241 29.07 -21.50 -11.11
N TYR A 242 28.52 -22.67 -10.80
CA TYR A 242 29.17 -23.73 -10.00
C TYR A 242 29.43 -23.42 -8.51
N ILE A 243 28.84 -22.34 -7.97
CA ILE A 243 28.83 -22.08 -6.53
C ILE A 243 27.54 -22.65 -5.91
N SER A 244 27.67 -23.42 -4.83
CA SER A 244 26.52 -23.93 -4.05
C SER A 244 25.81 -22.78 -3.35
N ASP A 245 24.51 -22.95 -3.14
CA ASP A 245 23.73 -21.99 -2.37
C ASP A 245 24.06 -22.10 -0.87
N TYR A 246 23.73 -21.05 -0.12
CA TYR A 246 23.89 -21.05 1.32
C TYR A 246 22.76 -21.84 1.96
N ILE A 247 23.12 -22.86 2.74
CA ILE A 247 22.17 -23.69 3.48
C ILE A 247 22.08 -23.16 4.91
N LEU A 248 20.86 -22.93 5.39
CA LEU A 248 20.57 -22.54 6.77
C LEU A 248 19.75 -23.64 7.43
N LEU A 249 20.29 -24.22 8.50
CA LEU A 249 19.54 -25.12 9.38
C LEU A 249 18.65 -24.29 10.32
N LYS A 250 17.92 -24.98 11.20
CA LYS A 250 17.16 -24.32 12.26
C LYS A 250 18.08 -23.43 13.10
N ASP A 251 17.62 -22.21 13.34
CA ASP A 251 18.28 -21.16 14.13
C ASP A 251 19.59 -20.61 13.50
N ASP A 252 19.93 -21.04 12.29
CA ASP A 252 21.03 -20.45 11.51
C ASP A 252 20.62 -19.11 10.89
N ASN A 253 21.63 -18.28 10.63
CA ASN A 253 21.47 -16.99 9.98
C ASN A 253 22.62 -16.67 9.02
N ILE A 254 22.37 -15.75 8.09
CA ILE A 254 23.38 -15.25 7.15
C ILE A 254 23.08 -13.82 6.73
N ILE A 255 24.13 -13.09 6.35
CA ILE A 255 24.02 -11.78 5.70
C ILE A 255 24.55 -11.88 4.27
N LEU A 256 23.74 -11.45 3.31
CA LEU A 256 24.06 -11.44 1.88
C LEU A 256 23.92 -10.03 1.32
N THR A 257 24.85 -9.62 0.46
CA THR A 257 24.83 -8.30 -0.21
C THR A 257 24.82 -8.49 -1.72
N THR A 258 24.06 -7.65 -2.43
CA THR A 258 24.01 -7.67 -3.89
C THR A 258 25.38 -7.30 -4.47
N THR A 259 25.86 -8.06 -5.45
CA THR A 259 27.19 -7.86 -6.08
C THR A 259 27.10 -7.28 -7.49
N ALA A 260 25.89 -6.97 -7.96
CA ALA A 260 25.64 -6.34 -9.26
C ALA A 260 24.48 -5.34 -9.15
N TYR A 261 24.42 -4.41 -10.10
CA TYR A 261 23.41 -3.36 -10.15
C TYR A 261 22.25 -3.76 -11.06
N MET A 262 21.04 -3.82 -10.51
CA MET A 262 19.79 -3.94 -11.25
C MET A 262 18.70 -3.17 -10.52
N SER A 263 17.57 -2.91 -11.19
CA SER A 263 16.48 -2.09 -10.64
C SER A 263 15.83 -2.69 -9.39
N TYR A 264 15.80 -4.03 -9.27
CA TYR A 264 15.12 -4.77 -8.21
C TYR A 264 15.95 -5.93 -7.69
N THR A 265 15.70 -6.31 -6.43
CA THR A 265 16.27 -7.50 -5.81
C THR A 265 15.25 -8.21 -4.91
N ARG A 266 15.42 -9.52 -4.73
CA ARG A 266 14.68 -10.33 -3.76
C ARG A 266 15.53 -11.51 -3.27
N ILE A 267 15.05 -12.22 -2.26
CA ILE A 267 15.59 -13.51 -1.85
C ILE A 267 14.68 -14.62 -2.37
N LEU A 268 15.27 -15.62 -3.02
CA LEU A 268 14.63 -16.90 -3.30
C LEU A 268 15.05 -17.91 -2.24
N ILE A 269 14.07 -18.62 -1.69
CA ILE A 269 14.23 -19.63 -0.64
C ILE A 269 13.66 -20.94 -1.17
N THR A 270 14.41 -22.02 -0.99
CA THR A 270 14.03 -23.37 -1.42
C THR A 270 14.36 -24.37 -0.32
N HIS A 271 13.77 -25.56 -0.35
CA HIS A 271 14.20 -26.66 0.51
C HIS A 271 15.64 -27.07 0.17
N ALA A 272 16.46 -27.30 1.20
CA ALA A 272 17.83 -27.75 1.00
C ALA A 272 17.84 -29.21 0.49
N LYS A 273 18.30 -29.43 -0.74
CA LYS A 273 18.20 -30.71 -1.48
C LYS A 273 18.78 -31.96 -0.77
N SER A 274 19.66 -31.78 0.21
CA SER A 274 20.33 -32.87 0.94
C SER A 274 19.75 -33.12 2.33
N TYR A 275 18.60 -32.51 2.66
CA TYR A 275 17.97 -32.55 3.97
C TYR A 275 16.50 -33.00 3.86
N PRO A 276 15.90 -33.50 4.96
CA PRO A 276 14.46 -33.72 5.01
C PRO A 276 13.69 -32.43 4.68
N VAL A 277 12.58 -32.60 3.97
CA VAL A 277 11.66 -31.51 3.63
C VAL A 277 10.67 -31.37 4.77
N ASP A 278 10.76 -30.24 5.46
CA ASP A 278 9.87 -29.84 6.55
C ASP A 278 9.51 -28.35 6.36
N ASP A 279 8.46 -27.89 7.02
CA ASP A 279 8.07 -26.49 6.98
C ASP A 279 9.18 -25.60 7.57
N ALA A 280 9.41 -24.44 6.94
CA ALA A 280 10.37 -23.45 7.38
C ALA A 280 9.73 -22.07 7.53
N THR A 281 10.10 -21.35 8.59
CA THR A 281 9.71 -19.95 8.83
C THR A 281 10.96 -19.10 8.82
N VAL A 282 11.01 -18.11 7.94
CA VAL A 282 12.22 -17.33 7.68
C VAL A 282 11.94 -15.86 7.88
N THR A 283 12.76 -15.19 8.70
CA THR A 283 12.73 -13.74 8.88
C THR A 283 13.81 -13.10 8.02
N ILE A 284 13.45 -12.05 7.29
CA ILE A 284 14.31 -11.36 6.34
C ILE A 284 14.32 -9.86 6.66
N TYR A 285 15.50 -9.34 6.97
CA TYR A 285 15.76 -7.91 7.12
C TYR A 285 16.41 -7.38 5.85
N LYS A 286 15.93 -6.25 5.34
CA LYS A 286 16.41 -5.70 4.07
C LYS A 286 16.83 -4.26 4.25
N THR A 287 18.03 -3.94 3.81
CA THR A 287 18.56 -2.59 3.88
C THR A 287 19.15 -2.18 2.55
N ILE A 288 19.11 -0.88 2.29
CA ILE A 288 19.71 -0.27 1.12
C ILE A 288 20.66 0.81 1.59
N LYS A 289 21.89 0.74 1.09
CA LYS A 289 22.90 1.77 1.29
C LYS A 289 22.94 2.64 0.04
N VAL A 290 22.61 3.93 0.21
CA VAL A 290 22.74 4.97 -0.80
C VAL A 290 23.95 5.84 -0.51
#